data_AF-A0A8W8K2A1-F1
#
_entry.id   AF-A0A8W8K2A1-F1
#
_cell.length_a   1.000
_cell.length_b   1.000
_cell.length_c   1.000
_cell.angle_alpha   90.00
_cell.angle_beta   90.00
_cell.angle_gamma   90.00
#
_symmetry.space_group_name_H-M   'P 1'
#
loop_
_entity.id
_entity.type
_entity.pdbx_description
1 polymer ?
#
loop_
_entity_poly.entity_id
_entity_poly.type
_entity_poly.pdbx_seq_one_letter_code
_entity_poly.pdbx_strand_id
1 'polypeptide(L)'
;SEQAWPAIKGIFQSISAKSGNEPCCDWVGPDGAGHFVKMVHNGIEYGDMQLICEAYHLMKDALGMSQEEMADVLEEWNKGELDSFLIEISRDILRFKDKDGKYLLEKIRDTAGQKGTGKWTAISALEYGVPVSLIAEAVFARCLSSLQGERIEASKQIPGPSKTKYEGDKKQFVNDIKYALYASKIVSYAQGFMLMREAAKDLGWKLNFGGIALMWRGGCIIRSVFLGNIKQAFDKNQNLSNLLLDDFFKKEVQKCQDSWRRVVASAVTLGIPTPAFSTALAFFDGYRSARLPANLIQAQRDYFGAHTYELLDKPGNFIHTNWTGHGGNVSSTTYQA
;
A
#
# COMPACT_ATOMS: atom_id res chain seq x y z
N SER A 1 -4.04 -6.53 -29.38
CA SER A 1 -3.43 -5.43 -30.15
C SER A 1 -4.42 -4.29 -30.26
N GLU A 2 -3.95 -3.06 -30.46
CA GLU A 2 -4.81 -1.88 -30.60
C GLU A 2 -5.80 -2.02 -31.76
N GLN A 3 -5.38 -2.65 -32.87
CA GLN A 3 -6.27 -2.91 -34.02
C GLN A 3 -7.43 -3.87 -33.70
N ALA A 4 -7.29 -4.73 -32.68
CA ALA A 4 -8.36 -5.65 -32.29
C ALA A 4 -9.42 -4.97 -31.41
N TRP A 5 -9.09 -3.85 -30.76
CA TRP A 5 -9.99 -3.18 -29.81
C TRP A 5 -11.35 -2.81 -30.42
N PRO A 6 -11.45 -2.18 -31.61
CA PRO A 6 -12.75 -1.84 -32.20
C PRO A 6 -13.67 -3.05 -32.42
N ALA A 7 -13.11 -4.22 -32.75
CA ALA A 7 -13.89 -5.43 -33.01
C ALA A 7 -14.50 -6.04 -31.72
N ILE A 8 -13.82 -5.90 -30.58
CA ILE A 8 -14.27 -6.48 -29.30
C ILE A 8 -14.89 -5.45 -28.34
N LYS A 9 -14.67 -4.15 -28.58
CA LYS A 9 -15.10 -3.06 -27.70
C LYS A 9 -16.59 -3.13 -27.35
N GLY A 10 -17.46 -3.34 -28.33
CA GLY A 10 -18.90 -3.41 -28.11
C GLY A 10 -19.30 -4.52 -27.14
N ILE A 11 -18.68 -5.70 -27.28
CA ILE A 11 -18.92 -6.85 -26.40
C ILE A 11 -18.36 -6.55 -25.01
N PHE A 12 -17.09 -6.18 -24.90
CA PHE A 12 -16.42 -6.01 -23.62
C PHE A 12 -17.01 -4.87 -22.80
N GLN A 13 -17.32 -3.73 -23.43
CA GLN A 13 -17.96 -2.63 -22.74
C GLN A 13 -19.40 -2.97 -22.37
N SER A 14 -20.19 -3.64 -23.22
CA SER A 14 -21.59 -3.95 -22.88
C SER A 14 -21.73 -4.85 -21.65
N ILE A 15 -20.88 -5.87 -21.52
CA ILE A 15 -20.92 -6.83 -20.40
C ILE A 15 -20.21 -6.34 -19.13
N SER A 16 -19.41 -5.27 -19.21
CA SER A 16 -18.67 -4.77 -18.04
C SER A 16 -19.61 -4.16 -16.99
N ALA A 17 -19.15 -4.12 -15.75
CA ALA A 17 -19.75 -3.25 -14.74
C ALA A 17 -19.77 -1.79 -15.24
N LYS A 18 -20.69 -1.00 -14.69
CA LYS A 18 -20.86 0.42 -15.00
C LYS A 18 -20.63 1.25 -13.74
N SER A 19 -19.93 2.37 -13.89
CA SER A 19 -19.80 3.40 -12.86
C SER A 19 -20.53 4.65 -13.36
N GLY A 20 -21.76 4.86 -12.90
CA GLY A 20 -22.68 5.78 -13.57
C GLY A 20 -22.98 5.25 -14.97
N ASN A 21 -22.76 6.08 -16.00
CA ASN A 21 -22.98 5.68 -17.40
C ASN A 21 -21.70 5.16 -18.10
N GLU A 22 -20.56 5.16 -17.42
CA GLU A 22 -19.27 4.77 -18.01
C GLU A 22 -18.99 3.27 -17.81
N PRO A 23 -18.56 2.53 -18.85
CA PRO A 23 -18.10 1.15 -18.69
C PRO A 23 -16.79 1.10 -17.89
N CYS A 24 -16.72 0.20 -16.91
CA CYS A 24 -15.47 -0.14 -16.22
C CYS A 24 -14.56 -1.04 -17.09
N CYS A 25 -14.43 -0.70 -18.37
CA CYS A 25 -13.62 -1.42 -19.35
C CYS A 25 -13.21 -0.48 -20.49
N ASP A 26 -11.91 -0.36 -20.71
CA ASP A 26 -11.33 0.36 -21.85
C ASP A 26 -10.01 -0.27 -22.28
N TRP A 27 -9.47 0.18 -23.41
CA TRP A 27 -8.15 -0.22 -23.88
C TRP A 27 -7.06 0.28 -22.93
N VAL A 28 -6.34 -0.65 -22.30
CA VAL A 28 -5.27 -0.32 -21.34
C VAL A 28 -3.98 0.10 -22.05
N GLY A 29 -3.56 -0.65 -23.07
CA GLY A 29 -2.28 -0.51 -23.73
C GLY A 29 -1.85 -1.77 -24.48
N PRO A 30 -0.71 -1.74 -25.18
CA PRO A 30 -0.22 -2.85 -26.00
C PRO A 30 0.25 -4.04 -25.16
N ASP A 31 0.48 -5.17 -25.85
CA ASP A 31 1.12 -6.38 -25.31
C ASP A 31 0.54 -6.86 -23.96
N GLY A 32 1.37 -6.83 -22.91
CA GLY A 32 1.03 -7.27 -21.56
C GLY A 32 0.37 -6.22 -20.67
N ALA A 33 0.12 -5.00 -21.16
CA ALA A 33 -0.30 -3.87 -20.32
C ALA A 33 -1.58 -4.16 -19.50
N GLY A 34 -2.59 -4.77 -20.13
CA GLY A 34 -3.82 -5.16 -19.43
C GLY A 34 -3.58 -6.15 -18.27
N HIS A 35 -2.71 -7.13 -18.48
CA HIS A 35 -2.35 -8.10 -17.44
C HIS A 35 -1.47 -7.48 -16.34
N PHE A 36 -0.57 -6.57 -16.70
CA PHE A 36 0.25 -5.85 -15.73
C PHE A 36 -0.62 -4.98 -14.82
N VAL A 37 -1.57 -4.22 -15.38
CA VAL A 37 -2.55 -3.45 -14.60
C VAL A 37 -3.37 -4.37 -13.69
N LYS A 38 -3.78 -5.56 -14.17
CA LYS A 38 -4.48 -6.54 -13.32
C LYS A 38 -3.61 -7.07 -12.18
N MET A 39 -2.33 -7.31 -12.43
CA MET A 39 -1.38 -7.72 -11.39
C MET A 39 -1.29 -6.64 -10.31
N VAL A 40 -1.07 -5.38 -10.69
CA VAL A 40 -1.00 -4.25 -9.74
C VAL A 40 -2.31 -4.09 -8.95
N HIS A 41 -3.47 -4.25 -9.60
CA HIS A 41 -4.77 -4.29 -8.91
C HIS A 41 -4.77 -5.33 -7.77
N ASN A 42 -4.27 -6.55 -8.01
CA ASN A 42 -4.22 -7.58 -6.98
C ASN A 42 -3.19 -7.27 -5.88
N GLY A 43 -2.10 -6.58 -6.20
CA GLY A 43 -1.20 -6.04 -5.18
C GLY A 43 -1.91 -5.03 -4.26
N ILE A 44 -2.63 -4.07 -4.85
CA ILE A 44 -3.42 -3.07 -4.11
C ILE A 44 -4.49 -3.75 -3.25
N GLU A 45 -5.17 -4.77 -3.77
CA GLU A 45 -6.13 -5.58 -3.03
C GLU A 45 -5.51 -6.20 -1.76
N TYR A 46 -4.27 -6.70 -1.84
CA TYR A 46 -3.57 -7.25 -0.68
C TYR A 46 -3.27 -6.16 0.36
N GLY A 47 -2.84 -4.99 -0.11
CA GLY A 47 -2.62 -3.82 0.74
C GLY A 47 -3.89 -3.39 1.48
N ASP A 48 -5.00 -3.21 0.76
CA ASP A 48 -6.28 -2.80 1.35
C ASP A 48 -6.77 -3.79 2.41
N MET A 49 -6.72 -5.10 2.13
CA MET A 49 -7.11 -6.12 3.10
C MET A 49 -6.22 -6.07 4.35
N GLN A 50 -4.90 -5.95 4.18
CA GLN A 50 -3.96 -5.90 5.30
C GLN A 50 -4.19 -4.67 6.19
N LEU A 51 -4.44 -3.51 5.58
CA LEU A 51 -4.75 -2.28 6.33
C LEU A 51 -6.03 -2.41 7.16
N ILE A 52 -7.07 -3.06 6.61
CA ILE A 52 -8.31 -3.34 7.33
C ILE A 52 -8.07 -4.32 8.49
N CYS A 53 -7.24 -5.35 8.28
CA CYS A 53 -6.84 -6.27 9.34
C CYS A 53 -6.09 -5.57 10.49
N GLU A 54 -5.22 -4.60 10.18
CA GLU A 54 -4.52 -3.81 11.19
C GLU A 54 -5.47 -2.90 12.00
N ALA A 55 -6.43 -2.26 11.32
CA ALA A 55 -7.50 -1.51 12.00
C ALA A 55 -8.33 -2.40 12.93
N TYR A 56 -8.73 -3.59 12.46
CA TYR A 56 -9.41 -4.60 13.26
C TYR A 56 -8.59 -5.02 14.49
N HIS A 57 -7.30 -5.32 14.31
CA HIS A 57 -6.42 -5.76 15.39
C HIS A 57 -6.28 -4.69 16.48
N LEU A 58 -6.16 -3.42 16.10
CA LEU A 58 -6.12 -2.31 17.04
C LEU A 58 -7.44 -2.14 17.80
N MET A 59 -8.59 -2.22 17.12
CA MET A 59 -9.89 -2.13 17.80
C MET A 59 -10.11 -3.30 18.77
N LYS A 60 -9.74 -4.51 18.36
CA LYS A 60 -9.86 -5.71 19.20
C LYS A 60 -8.91 -5.67 20.40
N ASP A 61 -7.62 -5.53 20.15
CA ASP A 61 -6.61 -5.76 21.18
C ASP A 61 -6.24 -4.50 21.93
N ALA A 62 -6.13 -3.33 21.29
CA ALA A 62 -5.85 -2.09 21.99
C ALA A 62 -7.07 -1.58 22.76
N LEU A 63 -8.25 -1.60 22.12
CA LEU A 63 -9.48 -1.00 22.68
C LEU A 63 -10.39 -2.01 23.39
N GLY A 64 -10.21 -3.31 23.17
CA GLY A 64 -11.06 -4.35 23.76
C GLY A 64 -12.49 -4.35 23.22
N MET A 65 -12.68 -3.91 21.97
CA MET A 65 -14.00 -3.86 21.35
C MET A 65 -14.52 -5.26 21.01
N SER A 66 -15.82 -5.45 21.16
CA SER A 66 -16.54 -6.63 20.68
C SER A 66 -16.68 -6.63 19.16
N GLN A 67 -16.99 -7.80 18.59
CA GLN A 67 -17.24 -7.96 17.15
C GLN A 67 -18.37 -7.04 16.66
N GLU A 68 -19.41 -6.85 17.48
CA GLU A 68 -20.55 -5.98 17.15
C GLU A 68 -20.14 -4.51 17.12
N GLU A 69 -19.42 -4.03 18.14
CA GLU A 69 -18.93 -2.64 18.18
C GLU A 69 -17.97 -2.35 17.02
N MET A 70 -17.10 -3.30 16.67
CA MET A 70 -16.22 -3.16 15.50
C MET A 70 -17.00 -3.12 14.19
N ALA A 71 -18.06 -3.92 14.06
CA ALA A 71 -18.93 -3.87 12.89
C ALA A 71 -19.66 -2.53 12.78
N ASP A 72 -20.17 -1.98 13.88
CA ASP A 72 -20.81 -0.66 13.91
C ASP A 72 -19.84 0.44 13.46
N VAL A 73 -18.57 0.36 13.89
CA VAL A 73 -17.52 1.28 13.45
C VAL A 73 -17.27 1.16 11.94
N LEU A 74 -17.13 -0.05 11.40
CA LEU A 74 -16.93 -0.24 9.97
C LEU A 74 -18.15 0.20 9.14
N GLU A 75 -19.36 -0.01 9.66
CA GLU A 75 -20.59 0.50 9.04
C GLU A 75 -20.58 2.02 8.94
N GLU A 76 -20.13 2.72 9.99
CA GLU A 76 -20.01 4.18 9.97
C GLU A 76 -18.90 4.65 9.03
N TRP A 77 -17.75 3.97 9.02
CA TRP A 77 -16.66 4.29 8.09
C TRP A 77 -17.07 4.14 6.63
N ASN A 78 -17.94 3.16 6.32
CA ASN A 78 -18.44 2.90 4.98
C ASN A 78 -19.44 3.95 4.46
N LYS A 79 -19.82 4.95 5.27
CA LYS A 79 -20.66 6.08 4.83
C LYS A 79 -19.85 7.29 4.37
N GLY A 80 -18.52 7.25 4.51
CA GLY A 80 -17.63 8.37 4.25
C GLY A 80 -16.53 8.06 3.25
N GLU A 81 -15.34 8.60 3.50
CA GLU A 81 -14.16 8.50 2.62
C GLU A 81 -13.64 7.05 2.44
N LEU A 82 -14.05 6.14 3.32
CA LEU A 82 -13.71 4.71 3.26
C LEU A 82 -14.81 3.84 2.63
N ASP A 83 -15.87 4.45 2.07
CA ASP A 83 -16.92 3.72 1.34
C ASP A 83 -16.30 2.84 0.24
N SER A 84 -16.33 1.53 0.51
CA SER A 84 -15.70 0.52 -0.31
C SER A 84 -16.26 -0.87 -0.02
N PHE A 85 -16.22 -1.71 -1.03
CA PHE A 85 -16.70 -3.09 -0.90
C PHE A 85 -15.97 -3.87 0.19
N LEU A 86 -14.66 -3.66 0.35
CA LEU A 86 -13.88 -4.38 1.35
C LEU A 86 -14.26 -3.99 2.79
N ILE A 87 -14.62 -2.72 3.05
CA ILE A 87 -15.13 -2.30 4.37
C ILE A 87 -16.53 -2.88 4.61
N GLU A 88 -17.40 -2.82 3.60
CA GLU A 88 -18.74 -3.40 3.63
C GLU A 88 -18.73 -4.89 4.00
N ILE A 89 -17.95 -5.71 3.29
CA ILE A 89 -17.90 -7.15 3.61
C ILE A 89 -17.20 -7.42 4.95
N SER A 90 -16.26 -6.55 5.38
CA SER A 90 -15.60 -6.72 6.67
C SER A 90 -16.59 -6.48 7.82
N ARG A 91 -17.48 -5.49 7.70
CA ARG A 91 -18.61 -5.30 8.62
C ARG A 91 -19.49 -6.55 8.69
N ASP A 92 -19.86 -7.09 7.54
CA ASP A 92 -20.75 -8.26 7.48
C ASP A 92 -20.11 -9.51 8.07
N ILE A 93 -18.81 -9.72 7.81
CA ILE A 93 -18.02 -10.82 8.39
C ILE A 93 -17.96 -10.71 9.90
N LEU A 94 -17.76 -9.51 10.47
CA LEU A 94 -17.72 -9.29 11.91
C LEU A 94 -19.05 -9.64 12.58
N ARG A 95 -20.18 -9.35 11.93
CA ARG A 95 -21.53 -9.69 12.45
C ARG A 95 -21.92 -11.15 12.28
N PHE A 96 -21.23 -11.89 11.42
CA PHE A 96 -21.64 -13.24 11.06
C PHE A 96 -21.49 -14.22 12.22
N LYS A 97 -22.61 -14.82 12.63
CA LYS A 97 -22.68 -15.89 13.65
C LYS A 97 -22.86 -17.24 12.98
N ASP A 98 -22.13 -18.23 13.47
CA ASP A 98 -22.23 -19.62 13.08
C ASP A 98 -23.45 -20.29 13.75
N LYS A 99 -23.74 -21.55 13.40
CA LYS A 99 -24.91 -22.33 13.87
C LYS A 99 -25.00 -22.46 15.39
N ASP A 100 -23.89 -22.34 16.10
CA ASP A 100 -23.82 -22.37 17.57
C ASP A 100 -24.04 -20.99 18.22
N GLY A 101 -24.37 -19.97 17.44
CA GLY A 101 -24.60 -18.60 17.89
C GLY A 101 -23.33 -17.79 18.17
N LYS A 102 -22.13 -18.36 17.99
CA LYS A 102 -20.85 -17.66 18.17
C LYS A 102 -20.37 -17.03 16.86
N TYR A 103 -19.62 -15.94 16.95
CA TYR A 103 -19.03 -15.29 15.78
C TYR A 103 -18.09 -16.24 15.01
N LEU A 104 -18.31 -16.40 13.70
CA LEU A 104 -17.54 -17.34 12.89
C LEU A 104 -16.09 -16.90 12.74
N LEU A 105 -15.83 -15.60 12.58
CA LEU A 105 -14.49 -15.05 12.34
C LEU A 105 -13.47 -15.51 13.40
N GLU A 106 -13.86 -15.57 14.68
CA GLU A 106 -12.99 -15.99 15.78
C GLU A 106 -12.61 -17.49 15.74
N LYS A 107 -13.29 -18.28 14.90
CA LYS A 107 -13.00 -19.72 14.70
C LYS A 107 -12.14 -19.97 13.47
N ILE A 108 -11.97 -18.98 12.60
CA ILE A 108 -11.22 -19.13 11.35
C ILE A 108 -9.74 -19.17 11.67
N ARG A 109 -9.03 -20.15 11.08
CA ARG A 109 -7.58 -20.26 11.19
C ARG A 109 -6.90 -19.02 10.59
N ASP A 110 -6.00 -18.41 11.35
CA ASP A 110 -5.26 -17.19 11.00
C ASP A 110 -4.06 -17.45 10.06
N THR A 111 -4.29 -18.23 9.01
CA THR A 111 -3.30 -18.55 7.96
C THR A 111 -3.84 -18.10 6.60
N ALA A 112 -3.38 -16.94 6.14
CA ALA A 112 -3.85 -16.34 4.90
C ALA A 112 -3.18 -17.00 3.68
N GLY A 113 -3.98 -17.71 2.88
CA GLY A 113 -3.54 -18.21 1.58
C GLY A 113 -3.26 -17.08 0.57
N GLN A 114 -2.46 -17.39 -0.44
CA GLN A 114 -2.26 -16.51 -1.61
C GLN A 114 -2.05 -17.34 -2.88
N LYS A 115 -2.59 -16.85 -4.00
CA LYS A 115 -2.43 -17.46 -5.34
C LYS A 115 -1.22 -16.94 -6.10
N GLY A 116 -0.35 -16.14 -5.45
CA GLY A 116 0.89 -15.60 -6.02
C GLY A 116 0.79 -14.24 -6.71
N THR A 117 -0.41 -13.77 -7.07
CA THR A 117 -0.57 -12.51 -7.83
C THR A 117 -0.13 -11.25 -7.07
N GLY A 118 -0.37 -11.18 -5.76
CA GLY A 118 0.15 -10.09 -4.93
C GLY A 118 1.68 -10.08 -4.85
N LYS A 119 2.30 -11.28 -4.77
CA LYS A 119 3.76 -11.45 -4.77
C LYS A 119 4.39 -10.91 -6.06
N TRP A 120 3.76 -11.12 -7.22
CA TRP A 120 4.29 -10.59 -8.50
C TRP A 120 4.34 -9.06 -8.54
N THR A 121 3.41 -8.37 -7.90
CA THR A 121 3.47 -6.90 -7.79
C THR A 121 4.69 -6.45 -6.99
N ALA A 122 4.95 -7.09 -5.84
CA ALA A 122 6.12 -6.78 -5.01
C ALA A 122 7.44 -7.13 -5.72
N ILE A 123 7.48 -8.24 -6.46
CA ILE A 123 8.65 -8.61 -7.27
C ILE A 123 8.89 -7.59 -8.39
N SER A 124 7.84 -7.25 -9.14
CA SER A 124 7.96 -6.26 -10.23
C SER A 124 8.44 -4.91 -9.69
N ALA A 125 7.95 -4.51 -8.51
CA ALA A 125 8.42 -3.28 -7.85
C ALA A 125 9.93 -3.31 -7.57
N LEU A 126 10.46 -4.43 -7.10
CA LEU A 126 11.90 -4.61 -6.90
C LEU A 126 12.67 -4.60 -8.23
N GLU A 127 12.15 -5.28 -9.26
CA GLU A 127 12.76 -5.33 -10.60
C GLU A 127 12.85 -3.94 -11.26
N TYR A 128 11.79 -3.13 -11.14
CA TYR A 128 11.74 -1.76 -11.67
C TYR A 128 12.32 -0.71 -10.72
N GLY A 129 12.84 -1.09 -9.54
CA GLY A 129 13.40 -0.13 -8.58
C GLY A 129 12.38 0.85 -7.98
N VAL A 130 11.11 0.47 -7.88
CA VAL A 130 10.01 1.32 -7.38
C VAL A 130 9.67 0.95 -5.92
N PRO A 131 9.59 1.93 -4.99
CA PRO A 131 9.36 1.68 -3.57
C PRO A 131 7.88 1.37 -3.25
N VAL A 132 7.39 0.20 -3.67
CA VAL A 132 6.02 -0.28 -3.38
C VAL A 132 5.97 -1.05 -2.06
N SER A 133 6.35 -0.35 -0.99
CA SER A 133 6.62 -0.97 0.31
C SER A 133 5.38 -1.55 0.99
N LEU A 134 4.21 -0.93 0.86
CA LEU A 134 3.00 -1.39 1.55
C LEU A 134 2.50 -2.73 1.00
N ILE A 135 2.48 -2.88 -0.32
CA ILE A 135 2.08 -4.13 -0.97
C ILE A 135 3.07 -5.25 -0.63
N ALA A 136 4.37 -4.93 -0.57
CA ALA A 136 5.39 -5.90 -0.14
C ALA A 136 5.15 -6.37 1.31
N GLU A 137 4.91 -5.45 2.25
CA GLU A 137 4.57 -5.79 3.64
C GLU A 137 3.26 -6.59 3.74
N ALA A 138 2.25 -6.27 2.93
CA ALA A 138 1.02 -7.06 2.89
C ALA A 138 1.25 -8.50 2.39
N VAL A 139 2.18 -8.71 1.47
CA VAL A 139 2.61 -10.06 1.04
C VAL A 139 3.36 -10.76 2.17
N PHE A 140 4.31 -10.09 2.84
CA PHE A 140 5.07 -10.67 3.94
C PHE A 140 4.20 -10.98 5.16
N ALA A 141 3.17 -10.17 5.46
CA ALA A 141 2.22 -10.44 6.52
C ALA A 141 1.45 -11.76 6.28
N ARG A 142 1.09 -12.07 5.03
CA ARG A 142 0.49 -13.38 4.68
C ARG A 142 1.49 -14.52 4.88
N CYS A 143 2.75 -14.34 4.48
CA CYS A 143 3.80 -15.32 4.73
C CYS A 143 3.98 -15.57 6.25
N LEU A 144 4.05 -14.50 7.06
CA LEU A 144 4.14 -14.57 8.52
C LEU A 144 2.95 -15.31 9.14
N SER A 145 1.73 -15.05 8.65
CA SER A 145 0.53 -15.74 9.12
C SER A 145 0.62 -17.26 8.90
N SER A 146 1.29 -17.70 7.83
CA SER A 146 1.46 -19.12 7.47
C SER A 146 2.38 -19.88 8.44
N LEU A 147 3.27 -19.16 9.14
CA LEU A 147 4.16 -19.72 10.17
C LEU A 147 3.42 -19.94 11.51
N GLN A 148 2.16 -20.39 11.47
CA GLN A 148 1.30 -20.45 12.66
C GLN A 148 1.88 -21.32 13.78
N GLY A 149 2.41 -22.51 13.45
CA GLY A 149 3.03 -23.38 14.44
C GLY A 149 4.23 -22.70 15.14
N GLU A 150 5.08 -22.04 14.36
CA GLU A 150 6.22 -21.28 14.90
C GLU A 150 5.76 -20.10 15.76
N ARG A 151 4.72 -19.36 15.34
CA ARG A 151 4.16 -18.25 16.14
C ARG A 151 3.58 -18.73 17.47
N ILE A 152 2.94 -19.90 17.50
CA ILE A 152 2.42 -20.52 18.74
C ILE A 152 3.57 -20.88 19.70
N GLU A 153 4.69 -21.40 19.20
CA GLU A 153 5.84 -21.70 20.06
C GLU A 153 6.59 -20.45 20.50
N ALA A 154 6.69 -19.44 19.62
CA ALA A 154 7.31 -18.16 19.93
C ALA A 154 6.55 -17.39 21.02
N SER A 155 5.21 -17.41 21.00
CA SER A 155 4.38 -16.67 21.97
C SER A 155 4.54 -17.15 23.42
N LYS A 156 5.03 -18.38 23.63
CA LYS A 156 5.34 -18.93 24.96
C LYS A 156 6.69 -18.44 25.51
N GLN A 157 7.57 -17.95 24.64
CA GLN A 157 8.98 -17.70 24.96
C GLN A 157 9.37 -16.22 24.84
N ILE A 158 8.73 -15.47 23.94
CA ILE A 158 9.08 -14.09 23.64
C ILE A 158 8.03 -13.16 24.28
N PRO A 159 8.37 -12.45 25.37
CA PRO A 159 7.43 -11.54 26.02
C PRO A 159 7.22 -10.26 25.18
N GLY A 160 6.00 -9.75 25.20
CA GLY A 160 5.65 -8.42 24.70
C GLY A 160 5.72 -7.33 25.78
N PRO A 161 5.30 -6.10 25.45
CA PRO A 161 5.16 -5.02 26.42
C PRO A 161 4.21 -5.37 27.57
N SER A 162 4.47 -4.83 28.76
CA SER A 162 3.62 -5.05 29.95
C SER A 162 2.27 -4.33 29.87
N LYS A 163 2.18 -3.25 29.09
CA LYS A 163 0.94 -2.53 28.79
C LYS A 163 0.52 -2.84 27.35
N THR A 164 -0.66 -3.44 27.20
CA THR A 164 -1.20 -3.88 25.90
C THR A 164 -2.54 -3.23 25.56
N LYS A 165 -3.10 -2.45 26.49
CA LYS A 165 -4.37 -1.73 26.30
C LYS A 165 -4.13 -0.24 26.18
N TYR A 166 -4.91 0.40 25.33
CA TYR A 166 -4.91 1.86 25.19
C TYR A 166 -5.69 2.50 26.35
N GLU A 167 -5.03 3.39 27.09
CA GLU A 167 -5.58 4.05 28.30
C GLU A 167 -6.21 5.42 28.00
N GLY A 168 -6.15 5.92 26.76
CA GLY A 168 -6.71 7.22 26.37
C GLY A 168 -8.19 7.17 25.97
N ASP A 169 -8.67 8.26 25.35
CA ASP A 169 -10.04 8.32 24.82
C ASP A 169 -10.24 7.31 23.68
N LYS A 170 -11.05 6.28 23.93
CA LYS A 170 -11.36 5.23 22.95
C LYS A 170 -12.02 5.79 21.69
N LYS A 171 -12.98 6.71 21.82
CA LYS A 171 -13.71 7.27 20.67
C LYS A 171 -12.78 8.09 19.79
N GLN A 172 -11.89 8.87 20.40
CA GLN A 172 -10.83 9.56 19.68
C GLN A 172 -9.93 8.56 18.95
N PHE A 173 -9.50 7.50 19.62
CA PHE A 173 -8.59 6.52 19.01
C PHE A 173 -9.23 5.74 17.86
N VAL A 174 -10.53 5.43 17.94
CA VAL A 174 -11.28 4.87 16.79
C VAL A 174 -11.22 5.81 15.58
N ASN A 175 -11.44 7.11 15.77
CA ASN A 175 -11.29 8.09 14.69
C ASN A 175 -9.84 8.19 14.21
N ASP A 176 -8.87 8.04 15.11
CA ASP A 176 -7.46 8.05 14.72
C ASP A 176 -7.12 6.85 13.83
N ILE A 177 -7.63 5.66 14.15
CA ILE A 177 -7.50 4.44 13.34
C ILE A 177 -8.13 4.65 11.96
N LYS A 178 -9.31 5.27 11.88
CA LYS A 178 -9.96 5.61 10.60
C LYS A 178 -9.03 6.42 9.70
N TYR A 179 -8.42 7.47 10.25
CA TYR A 179 -7.53 8.35 9.48
C TYR A 179 -6.17 7.71 9.18
N ALA A 180 -5.64 6.86 10.07
CA ALA A 180 -4.46 6.05 9.79
C ALA A 180 -4.69 5.09 8.61
N LEU A 181 -5.83 4.41 8.60
CA LEU A 181 -6.28 3.54 7.52
C LEU A 181 -6.39 4.31 6.20
N TYR A 182 -7.07 5.45 6.22
CA TYR A 182 -7.28 6.25 5.02
C TYR A 182 -5.98 6.82 4.44
N ALA A 183 -5.10 7.40 5.27
CA ALA A 183 -3.81 7.90 4.83
C ALA A 183 -2.91 6.80 4.25
N SER A 184 -2.88 5.64 4.92
CA SER A 184 -2.08 4.49 4.46
C SER A 184 -2.62 3.93 3.14
N LYS A 185 -3.94 3.91 2.96
CA LYS A 185 -4.58 3.56 1.68
C LYS A 185 -4.15 4.52 0.56
N ILE A 186 -4.13 5.83 0.81
CA ILE A 186 -3.63 6.81 -0.16
C ILE A 186 -2.19 6.50 -0.59
N VAL A 187 -1.32 6.17 0.37
CA VAL A 187 0.07 5.80 0.08
C VAL A 187 0.16 4.52 -0.75
N SER A 188 -0.59 3.48 -0.41
CA SER A 188 -0.62 2.22 -1.18
C SER A 188 -0.96 2.46 -2.66
N TYR A 189 -1.99 3.26 -2.93
CA TYR A 189 -2.37 3.60 -4.29
C TYR A 189 -1.33 4.50 -4.97
N ALA A 190 -0.77 5.49 -4.27
CA ALA A 190 0.32 6.30 -4.82
C ALA A 190 1.49 5.42 -5.29
N GLN A 191 1.90 4.45 -4.47
CA GLN A 191 2.93 3.47 -4.80
C GLN A 191 2.56 2.58 -5.99
N GLY A 192 1.32 2.07 -6.04
CA GLY A 192 0.85 1.26 -7.17
C GLY A 192 0.84 2.02 -8.50
N PHE A 193 0.43 3.29 -8.50
CA PHE A 193 0.49 4.14 -9.69
C PHE A 193 1.92 4.53 -10.07
N MET A 194 2.84 4.71 -9.11
CA MET A 194 4.26 4.88 -9.39
C MET A 194 4.83 3.65 -10.13
N LEU A 195 4.45 2.43 -9.72
CA LEU A 195 4.89 1.21 -10.38
C LEU A 195 4.40 1.13 -11.82
N MET A 196 3.11 1.40 -12.05
CA MET A 196 2.57 1.43 -13.42
C MET A 196 3.23 2.50 -14.28
N ARG A 197 3.60 3.64 -13.70
CA ARG A 197 4.32 4.72 -14.40
C ARG A 197 5.73 4.31 -14.81
N GLU A 198 6.49 3.67 -13.92
CA GLU A 198 7.85 3.22 -14.26
C GLU A 198 7.82 2.10 -15.30
N ALA A 199 6.94 1.10 -15.13
CA ALA A 199 6.77 0.05 -16.13
C ALA A 199 6.32 0.60 -17.50
N ALA A 200 5.46 1.63 -17.51
CA ALA A 200 5.06 2.29 -18.74
C ALA A 200 6.22 2.99 -19.45
N LYS A 201 7.11 3.65 -18.68
CA LYS A 201 8.32 4.28 -19.21
C LYS A 201 9.27 3.24 -19.81
N ASP A 202 9.57 2.17 -19.07
CA ASP A 202 10.55 1.16 -19.48
C ASP A 202 10.06 0.33 -20.68
N LEU A 203 8.76 0.05 -20.76
CA LEU A 203 8.15 -0.74 -21.83
C LEU A 203 7.58 0.11 -22.98
N GLY A 204 7.71 1.44 -22.90
CA GLY A 204 7.18 2.37 -23.90
C GLY A 204 5.64 2.37 -24.01
N TRP A 205 4.93 1.95 -22.96
CA TRP A 205 3.47 1.93 -22.94
C TRP A 205 2.89 3.33 -22.68
N LYS A 206 1.78 3.65 -23.35
CA LYS A 206 1.00 4.86 -23.09
C LYS A 206 -0.22 4.51 -22.25
N LEU A 207 -0.03 4.44 -20.93
CA LEU A 207 -1.11 4.10 -20.01
C LEU A 207 -2.00 5.31 -19.69
N ASN A 208 -3.32 5.13 -19.78
CA ASN A 208 -4.29 6.10 -19.31
C ASN A 208 -4.62 5.85 -17.83
N PHE A 209 -3.92 6.54 -16.91
CA PHE A 209 -4.11 6.35 -15.47
C PHE A 209 -5.52 6.71 -14.98
N GLY A 210 -6.15 7.74 -15.54
CA GLY A 210 -7.55 8.06 -15.25
C GLY A 210 -8.50 6.96 -15.71
N GLY A 211 -8.27 6.39 -16.89
CA GLY A 211 -9.00 5.24 -17.42
C GLY A 211 -8.81 3.97 -16.57
N ILE A 212 -7.58 3.71 -16.10
CA ILE A 212 -7.29 2.59 -15.17
C ILE A 212 -8.05 2.78 -13.86
N ALA A 213 -8.05 3.98 -13.29
CA ALA A 213 -8.82 4.27 -12.08
C ALA A 213 -10.32 4.03 -12.31
N LEU A 214 -10.87 4.47 -13.45
CA LEU A 214 -12.26 4.20 -13.83
C LEU A 214 -12.56 2.71 -13.93
N MET A 215 -11.71 1.91 -14.58
CA MET A 215 -11.88 0.46 -14.70
C MET A 215 -11.94 -0.23 -13.34
N TRP A 216 -11.28 0.32 -12.32
CA TRP A 216 -11.33 -0.22 -10.96
C TRP A 216 -12.55 0.28 -10.15
N ARG A 217 -13.32 1.27 -10.62
CA ARG A 217 -14.46 1.84 -9.84
C ARG A 217 -15.63 0.88 -9.65
N GLY A 218 -15.76 -0.15 -10.49
CA GLY A 218 -16.88 -1.09 -10.42
C GLY A 218 -16.50 -2.49 -10.90
N GLY A 219 -17.21 -3.52 -10.43
CA GLY A 219 -17.00 -4.92 -10.83
C GLY A 219 -15.74 -5.58 -10.24
N CYS A 220 -14.77 -4.82 -9.74
CA CYS A 220 -13.58 -5.35 -9.09
C CYS A 220 -13.71 -5.37 -7.55
N ILE A 221 -12.73 -6.00 -6.88
CA ILE A 221 -12.74 -6.16 -5.41
C ILE A 221 -12.38 -4.84 -4.70
N ILE A 222 -11.46 -4.06 -5.25
CA ILE A 222 -10.99 -2.80 -4.64
C ILE A 222 -11.93 -1.60 -4.93
N ARG A 223 -13.12 -1.86 -5.49
CA ARG A 223 -14.08 -0.82 -5.87
C ARG A 223 -14.46 0.04 -4.65
N SER A 224 -14.44 1.35 -4.86
CA SER A 224 -14.61 2.35 -3.80
C SER A 224 -14.88 3.73 -4.38
N VAL A 225 -15.47 4.62 -3.57
CA VAL A 225 -15.62 6.04 -3.93
C VAL A 225 -14.25 6.70 -4.14
N PHE A 226 -13.23 6.20 -3.42
CA PHE A 226 -11.84 6.64 -3.47
C PHE A 226 -11.24 6.64 -4.90
N LEU A 227 -11.58 5.62 -5.70
CA LEU A 227 -11.11 5.53 -7.09
C LEU A 227 -11.68 6.63 -8.01
N GLY A 228 -12.84 7.18 -7.66
CA GLY A 228 -13.39 8.37 -8.31
C GLY A 228 -12.47 9.58 -8.15
N ASN A 229 -11.91 9.77 -6.94
CA ASN A 229 -10.99 10.87 -6.66
C ASN A 229 -9.66 10.69 -7.42
N ILE A 230 -9.16 9.46 -7.56
CA ILE A 230 -7.97 9.17 -8.37
C ILE A 230 -8.22 9.52 -9.84
N LYS A 231 -9.37 9.11 -10.39
CA LYS A 231 -9.76 9.47 -11.76
C LYS A 231 -9.75 11.00 -11.92
N GLN A 232 -10.39 11.73 -11.00
CA GLN A 232 -10.44 13.20 -11.05
C GLN A 232 -9.05 13.85 -10.99
N ALA A 233 -8.12 13.31 -10.20
CA ALA A 233 -6.75 13.82 -10.14
C ALA A 233 -6.04 13.71 -11.52
N PHE A 234 -6.18 12.56 -12.19
CA PHE A 234 -5.61 12.36 -13.53
C PHE A 234 -6.39 13.06 -14.65
N ASP A 235 -7.70 13.27 -14.50
CA ASP A 235 -8.48 14.11 -15.41
C ASP A 235 -7.99 15.57 -15.38
N LYS A 236 -7.64 16.08 -14.19
CA LYS A 236 -7.06 17.42 -14.01
C LYS A 236 -5.62 17.51 -14.53
N ASN A 237 -4.80 16.50 -14.28
CA ASN A 237 -3.41 16.45 -14.71
C ASN A 237 -3.01 15.03 -15.12
N GLN A 238 -3.03 14.77 -16.43
CA GLN A 238 -2.65 13.47 -17.00
C GLN A 238 -1.17 13.12 -16.77
N ASN A 239 -0.32 14.13 -16.54
CA ASN A 239 1.11 13.99 -16.29
C ASN A 239 1.45 14.06 -14.79
N LEU A 240 0.47 13.83 -13.91
CA LEU A 240 0.69 13.82 -12.47
C LEU A 240 1.75 12.78 -12.11
N SER A 241 2.87 13.24 -11.56
CA SER A 241 3.99 12.36 -11.22
C SER A 241 3.66 11.46 -10.04
N ASN A 242 2.91 11.93 -9.04
CA ASN A 242 2.52 11.15 -7.88
C ASN A 242 1.17 11.62 -7.35
N LEU A 243 0.31 10.68 -6.93
CA LEU A 243 -1.01 11.00 -6.35
C LEU A 243 -0.91 11.93 -5.14
N LEU A 244 0.15 11.83 -4.32
CA LEU A 244 0.37 12.69 -3.15
C LEU A 244 0.57 14.18 -3.50
N LEU A 245 0.81 14.51 -4.77
CA LEU A 245 1.01 15.89 -5.21
C LEU A 245 -0.28 16.57 -5.70
N ASP A 246 -1.32 15.79 -5.99
CA ASP A 246 -2.66 16.34 -6.26
C ASP A 246 -3.25 16.97 -4.99
N ASP A 247 -3.98 18.07 -5.16
CA ASP A 247 -4.44 18.90 -4.05
C ASP A 247 -5.47 18.20 -3.16
N PHE A 248 -6.28 17.29 -3.71
CA PHE A 248 -7.22 16.52 -2.90
C PHE A 248 -6.46 15.58 -1.97
N PHE A 249 -5.57 14.74 -2.50
CA PHE A 249 -4.83 13.77 -1.69
C PHE A 249 -3.88 14.43 -0.70
N LYS A 250 -3.24 15.53 -1.10
CA LYS A 250 -2.39 16.34 -0.22
C LYS A 250 -3.17 16.85 1.00
N LYS A 251 -4.36 17.41 0.78
CA LYS A 251 -5.24 17.90 1.86
C LYS A 251 -5.71 16.77 2.76
N GLU A 252 -6.11 15.63 2.18
CA GLU A 252 -6.56 14.47 2.96
C GLU A 252 -5.43 13.88 3.82
N VAL A 253 -4.22 13.71 3.29
CA VAL A 253 -3.09 13.22 4.09
C VAL A 253 -2.70 14.22 5.17
N GLN A 254 -2.72 15.54 4.89
CA GLN A 254 -2.46 16.57 5.89
C GLN A 254 -3.46 16.52 7.05
N LYS A 255 -4.74 16.30 6.76
CA LYS A 255 -5.80 16.11 7.76
C LYS A 255 -5.58 14.85 8.60
N CYS A 256 -5.06 13.79 8.01
CA CYS A 256 -4.94 12.49 8.66
C CYS A 256 -3.64 12.28 9.45
N GLN A 257 -2.55 13.00 9.13
CA GLN A 257 -1.20 12.64 9.57
C GLN A 257 -1.02 12.60 11.09
N ASP A 258 -1.68 13.47 11.86
CA ASP A 258 -1.52 13.48 13.32
C ASP A 258 -2.16 12.24 13.97
N SER A 259 -3.37 11.91 13.52
CA SER A 259 -4.05 10.66 13.88
C SER A 259 -3.23 9.45 13.49
N TRP A 260 -2.69 9.46 12.26
CA TRP A 260 -1.88 8.39 11.74
C TRP A 260 -0.62 8.13 12.58
N ARG A 261 0.09 9.20 12.96
CA ARG A 261 1.26 9.12 13.85
C ARG A 261 0.89 8.60 15.24
N ARG A 262 -0.22 9.06 15.81
CA ARG A 262 -0.73 8.54 17.10
C ARG A 262 -1.00 7.04 17.03
N VAL A 263 -1.63 6.56 15.96
CA VAL A 263 -1.91 5.13 15.79
C VAL A 263 -0.62 4.32 15.69
N VAL A 264 0.33 4.70 14.84
CA VAL A 264 1.59 3.97 14.69
C VAL A 264 2.37 3.97 16.01
N ALA A 265 2.47 5.12 16.69
CA ALA A 265 3.15 5.22 17.97
C ALA A 265 2.50 4.34 19.04
N SER A 266 1.16 4.42 19.18
CA SER A 266 0.41 3.58 20.11
C SER A 266 0.59 2.10 19.79
N ALA A 267 0.46 1.68 18.52
CA ALA A 267 0.63 0.30 18.10
C ALA A 267 2.00 -0.26 18.51
N VAL A 268 3.07 0.50 18.28
CA VAL A 268 4.43 0.13 18.71
C VAL A 268 4.51 -0.02 20.22
N THR A 269 4.01 0.95 20.99
CA THR A 269 4.09 0.89 22.47
C THR A 269 3.26 -0.22 23.09
N LEU A 270 2.16 -0.61 22.43
CA LEU A 270 1.25 -1.67 22.88
C LEU A 270 1.65 -3.06 22.36
N GLY A 271 2.64 -3.14 21.47
CA GLY A 271 3.09 -4.39 20.87
C GLY A 271 2.13 -4.97 19.82
N ILE A 272 1.35 -4.12 19.14
CA ILE A 272 0.41 -4.54 18.10
C ILE A 272 1.08 -4.37 16.71
N PRO A 273 1.25 -5.45 15.93
CA PRO A 273 1.90 -5.39 14.63
C PRO A 273 1.05 -4.59 13.64
N THR A 274 1.65 -3.54 13.06
CA THR A 274 1.03 -2.67 12.06
C THR A 274 1.98 -2.42 10.87
N PRO A 275 2.45 -3.48 10.19
CA PRO A 275 3.46 -3.34 9.13
C PRO A 275 3.01 -2.43 7.99
N ALA A 276 1.74 -2.50 7.57
CA ALA A 276 1.22 -1.67 6.49
C ALA A 276 1.05 -0.20 6.91
N PHE A 277 0.52 0.10 8.10
CA PHE A 277 0.48 1.49 8.59
C PHE A 277 1.87 2.08 8.79
N SER A 278 2.79 1.29 9.36
CA SER A 278 4.15 1.74 9.66
C SER A 278 4.94 2.03 8.39
N THR A 279 4.91 1.13 7.41
CA THR A 279 5.65 1.32 6.14
C THR A 279 5.07 2.44 5.29
N ALA A 280 3.75 2.65 5.31
CA ALA A 280 3.17 3.79 4.61
C ALA A 280 3.59 5.12 5.24
N LEU A 281 3.67 5.20 6.58
CA LEU A 281 4.12 6.42 7.26
C LEU A 281 5.60 6.68 6.97
N ALA A 282 6.42 5.64 7.02
CA ALA A 282 7.84 5.71 6.68
C ALA A 282 8.05 6.16 5.22
N PHE A 283 7.26 5.63 4.27
CA PHE A 283 7.29 6.07 2.88
C PHE A 283 6.87 7.54 2.75
N PHE A 284 5.78 7.95 3.40
CA PHE A 284 5.33 9.34 3.32
C PHE A 284 6.38 10.32 3.85
N ASP A 285 6.96 10.04 5.02
CA ASP A 285 8.03 10.85 5.61
C ASP A 285 9.31 10.81 4.75
N GLY A 286 9.62 9.67 4.15
CA GLY A 286 10.72 9.52 3.21
C GLY A 286 10.52 10.37 1.94
N TYR A 287 9.35 10.27 1.33
CA TYR A 287 9.01 10.92 0.06
C TYR A 287 8.96 12.44 0.17
N ARG A 288 8.51 12.99 1.31
CA ARG A 288 8.47 14.45 1.54
C ARG A 288 9.79 15.05 2.01
N SER A 289 10.83 14.23 2.24
CA SER A 289 12.12 14.69 2.73
C SER A 289 13.03 15.06 1.55
N ALA A 290 13.35 16.35 1.39
CA ALA A 290 14.25 16.81 0.34
C ALA A 290 15.68 16.22 0.47
N ARG A 291 16.08 15.84 1.69
CA ARG A 291 17.35 15.17 1.97
C ARG A 291 17.12 13.99 2.91
N LEU A 292 17.54 12.80 2.46
CA LEU A 292 17.52 11.56 3.22
C LEU A 292 18.93 11.17 3.68
N PRO A 293 19.06 10.29 4.68
CA PRO A 293 20.37 9.81 5.16
C PRO A 293 21.10 8.88 4.18
N ALA A 294 20.60 8.71 2.94
CA ALA A 294 21.23 7.88 1.90
C ALA A 294 22.63 8.36 1.50
N ASN A 295 22.99 9.60 1.83
CA ASN A 295 24.37 10.09 1.69
C ASN A 295 25.37 9.28 2.54
N LEU A 296 24.96 8.75 3.70
CA LEU A 296 25.82 7.87 4.50
C LEU A 296 25.99 6.50 3.83
N ILE A 297 24.96 5.96 3.19
CA ILE A 297 25.06 4.71 2.40
C ILE A 297 26.08 4.90 1.28
N GLN A 298 26.00 6.03 0.55
CA GLN A 298 26.98 6.35 -0.49
C GLN A 298 28.40 6.45 0.05
N ALA A 299 28.61 7.14 1.18
CA ALA A 299 29.92 7.23 1.83
C ALA A 299 30.45 5.87 2.29
N GLN A 300 29.60 5.02 2.87
CA GLN A 300 29.98 3.66 3.28
C GLN A 300 30.41 2.83 2.08
N ARG A 301 29.62 2.82 1.00
CA ARG A 301 29.93 2.09 -0.24
C ARG A 301 31.25 2.55 -0.86
N ASP A 302 31.49 3.85 -0.87
CA ASP A 302 32.77 4.39 -1.35
C ASP A 302 33.93 4.03 -0.43
N TYR A 303 33.71 4.04 0.89
CA TYR A 303 34.72 3.66 1.89
C TYR A 303 35.22 2.23 1.72
N PHE A 304 34.31 1.24 1.73
CA PHE A 304 34.73 -0.18 1.74
C PHE A 304 34.98 -0.75 0.34
N GLY A 305 34.41 -0.14 -0.70
CA GLY A 305 34.36 -0.73 -2.04
C GLY A 305 34.72 0.22 -3.17
N ALA A 306 35.15 1.44 -2.88
CA ALA A 306 35.51 2.46 -3.88
C ALA A 306 34.42 2.67 -4.94
N HIS A 307 33.16 2.56 -4.53
CA HIS A 307 31.97 2.61 -5.38
C HIS A 307 31.60 4.02 -5.86
N THR A 308 32.37 5.04 -5.50
CA THR A 308 32.14 6.45 -5.84
C THR A 308 30.83 7.03 -5.28
N TYR A 309 30.72 8.35 -5.29
CA TYR A 309 29.50 9.09 -4.95
C TYR A 309 29.46 10.43 -5.69
N GLU A 310 28.31 11.10 -5.67
CA GLU A 310 28.13 12.43 -6.26
C GLU A 310 28.00 13.50 -5.16
N LEU A 311 28.44 14.73 -5.47
CA LEU A 311 28.20 15.90 -4.62
C LEU A 311 26.89 16.59 -4.99
N LEU A 312 26.25 17.23 -4.01
CA LEU A 312 24.96 17.92 -4.19
C LEU A 312 25.01 19.03 -5.24
N ASP A 313 26.13 19.75 -5.32
CA ASP A 313 26.34 20.88 -6.24
C ASP A 313 26.87 20.44 -7.61
N LYS A 314 27.21 19.16 -7.78
CA LYS A 314 27.78 18.60 -9.02
C LYS A 314 27.18 17.23 -9.39
N PRO A 315 25.86 17.11 -9.61
CA PRO A 315 25.26 15.86 -10.09
C PRO A 315 25.87 15.41 -11.43
N GLY A 316 25.96 14.11 -11.65
CA GLY A 316 26.61 13.45 -12.79
C GLY A 316 28.12 13.25 -12.63
N ASN A 317 28.76 13.86 -11.63
CA ASN A 317 30.20 13.73 -11.39
C ASN A 317 30.48 12.78 -10.22
N PHE A 318 30.98 11.59 -10.54
CA PHE A 318 31.31 10.56 -9.56
C PHE A 318 32.74 10.72 -9.02
N ILE A 319 32.86 10.73 -7.70
CA ILE A 319 34.10 10.96 -6.97
C ILE A 319 34.35 9.77 -6.05
N HIS A 320 35.59 9.29 -6.01
CA HIS A 320 36.08 8.39 -4.97
C HIS A 320 36.92 9.19 -3.97
N THR A 321 36.71 8.95 -2.68
CA THR A 321 37.54 9.51 -1.61
C THR A 321 38.41 8.40 -1.00
N ASN A 322 39.70 8.67 -0.82
CA ASN A 322 40.57 7.81 -0.02
C ASN A 322 40.28 8.04 1.47
N TRP A 323 39.28 7.34 1.99
CA TRP A 323 38.81 7.53 3.36
C TRP A 323 39.79 7.06 4.44
N THR A 324 40.68 6.11 4.12
CA THR A 324 41.62 5.54 5.10
C THR A 324 42.96 6.30 5.15
N GLY A 325 43.23 7.17 4.17
CA GLY A 325 44.54 7.79 3.96
C GLY A 325 45.64 6.81 3.51
N HIS A 326 45.32 5.52 3.39
CA HIS A 326 46.24 4.44 3.04
C HIS A 326 45.74 3.63 1.82
N GLY A 327 44.53 3.88 1.33
CA GLY A 327 44.00 3.32 0.09
C GLY A 327 44.58 4.00 -1.15
N GLY A 328 44.56 3.32 -2.29
CA GLY A 328 44.91 3.94 -3.58
C GLY A 328 43.76 4.81 -4.11
N ASN A 329 44.03 5.63 -5.14
CA ASN A 329 43.01 6.43 -5.85
C ASN A 329 42.20 5.59 -6.87
N VAL A 330 42.10 4.28 -6.66
CA VAL A 330 41.50 3.35 -7.62
C VAL A 330 40.03 3.13 -7.25
N SER A 331 39.14 3.49 -8.16
CA SER A 331 37.70 3.25 -8.02
C SER A 331 37.27 1.95 -8.70
N SER A 332 36.20 1.34 -8.21
CA SER A 332 35.64 0.08 -8.75
C SER A 332 34.74 0.31 -9.97
N THR A 333 35.09 1.25 -10.86
CA THR A 333 34.24 1.73 -11.96
C THR A 333 33.79 0.60 -12.90
N THR A 334 32.65 0.05 -12.56
CA THR A 334 31.71 -0.66 -13.42
C THR A 334 30.37 -0.32 -12.82
N TYR A 335 29.54 0.48 -13.50
CA TYR A 335 28.08 0.36 -13.55
C TYR A 335 27.53 1.52 -14.41
N GLN A 336 27.25 1.22 -15.69
CA GLN A 336 25.99 1.62 -16.30
C GLN A 336 25.08 0.38 -16.21
N ALA A 337 23.96 0.52 -15.54
CA ALA A 337 22.78 -0.34 -15.67
C ALA A 337 21.56 0.56 -15.59
#